data_AF-A0A927T9J2-F1
#
_entry.id   AF-A0A927T9J2-F1
#
_cell.length_a   1.000
_cell.length_b   1.000
_cell.length_c   1.000
_cell.angle_alpha   90.00
_cell.angle_beta   90.00
_cell.angle_gamma   90.00
#
_symmetry.space_group_name_H-M   'P 1'
#
loop_
_entity.id
_entity.type
_entity.pdbx_description
1 polymer ?
#
loop_
_entity_poly.entity_id
_entity_poly.type
_entity_poly.pdbx_seq_one_letter_code
_entity_poly.pdbx_strand_id
1 'polypeptide(L)'
;MQKRIEGLWDCAYCGTKEIKARFDTCPGCGKARGIDTEFYMPEDTEAATLTEAEKARTTNEPDWLCEYCDTYNRADVDICRKCGSRRKDSKDTYGTLHKLTGLFFGKKNKEQ
;
A
#
# COMPACT_ATOMS: atom_id res chain seq x y z
N MET A 1 21.26 9.44 1.83
CA MET A 1 19.98 8.77 2.18
C MET A 1 19.05 8.89 0.99
N GLN A 2 18.38 7.81 0.59
CA GLN A 2 17.43 7.84 -0.52
C GLN A 2 16.11 8.48 -0.06
N LYS A 3 15.56 9.40 -0.85
CA LYS A 3 14.24 10.00 -0.59
C LYS A 3 13.16 8.91 -0.76
N ARG A 4 12.22 8.80 0.18
CA ARG A 4 11.03 7.95 0.06
C ARG A 4 9.85 8.87 -0.22
N ILE A 5 9.25 8.73 -1.39
CA ILE A 5 8.10 9.52 -1.83
C ILE A 5 6.84 8.72 -1.53
N GLU A 6 5.81 9.38 -1.01
CA GLU A 6 4.52 8.76 -0.75
C GLU A 6 3.60 8.84 -1.97
N GLY A 7 3.00 7.71 -2.34
CA GLY A 7 1.94 7.67 -3.35
C GLY A 7 0.60 8.18 -2.82
N LEU A 8 -0.32 8.42 -3.74
CA LEU A 8 -1.68 8.88 -3.48
C LEU A 8 -2.70 7.86 -3.96
N TRP A 9 -3.92 7.93 -3.42
CA TRP A 9 -5.07 7.18 -3.91
C TRP A 9 -6.36 7.99 -3.78
N ASP A 10 -7.37 7.61 -4.55
CA ASP A 10 -8.69 8.25 -4.55
C ASP A 10 -9.75 7.33 -3.97
N CYS A 11 -10.63 7.90 -3.14
CA CYS A 11 -11.73 7.15 -2.54
C CYS A 11 -12.85 6.92 -3.55
N ALA A 12 -13.03 5.66 -3.98
CA ALA A 12 -14.12 5.26 -4.87
C ALA A 12 -15.53 5.47 -4.29
N TYR A 13 -15.66 5.60 -2.95
CA TYR A 13 -16.96 5.73 -2.29
C TYR A 13 -17.48 7.17 -2.25
N CYS A 14 -16.64 8.13 -1.86
CA CYS A 14 -17.05 9.53 -1.68
C CYS A 14 -16.32 10.51 -2.60
N GLY A 15 -15.40 10.04 -3.45
CA GLY A 15 -14.67 10.87 -4.39
C GLY A 15 -13.58 11.75 -3.78
N THR A 16 -13.26 11.60 -2.49
CA THR A 16 -12.10 12.30 -1.90
C THR A 16 -10.83 11.85 -2.61
N LYS A 17 -10.09 12.81 -3.17
CA LYS A 17 -8.87 12.56 -3.95
C LYS A 17 -7.61 12.80 -3.15
N GLU A 18 -6.48 12.37 -3.72
CA GLU A 18 -5.14 12.67 -3.23
C GLU A 18 -4.92 12.24 -1.77
N ILE A 19 -5.51 11.11 -1.39
CA ILE A 19 -5.36 10.55 -0.06
C ILE A 19 -3.98 9.91 0.02
N LYS A 20 -3.21 10.27 1.05
CA LYS A 20 -1.87 9.73 1.28
C LYS A 20 -1.90 8.21 1.49
N ALA A 21 -1.03 7.47 0.81
CA ALA A 21 -1.03 6.01 0.80
C ALA A 21 -0.91 5.35 2.18
N ARG A 22 -0.26 6.00 3.16
CA ARG A 22 -0.19 5.51 4.55
C ARG A 22 -1.54 5.42 5.25
N PHE A 23 -2.57 6.11 4.74
CA PHE A 23 -3.93 6.00 5.25
C PHE A 23 -4.66 4.86 4.56
N ASP A 24 -5.07 3.86 5.35
CA ASP A 24 -5.87 2.71 4.92
C ASP A 24 -7.37 3.02 4.85
N THR A 25 -7.77 4.20 5.33
CA THR A 25 -9.14 4.67 5.42
C THR A 25 -9.23 6.08 4.86
N CYS A 26 -10.33 6.38 4.18
CA CYS A 26 -10.61 7.70 3.65
C CYS A 26 -10.85 8.67 4.81
N PRO A 27 -10.09 9.78 4.91
CA PRO A 27 -10.31 10.78 5.97
C PRO A 27 -11.64 11.53 5.80
N GLY A 28 -12.24 11.51 4.61
CA GLY A 28 -13.52 12.17 4.33
C GLY A 28 -14.73 11.35 4.77
N CYS A 29 -14.76 10.04 4.52
CA CYS A 29 -15.94 9.20 4.77
C CYS A 29 -15.70 7.98 5.67
N GLY A 30 -14.46 7.74 6.09
CA GLY A 30 -14.09 6.61 6.96
C GLY A 30 -14.10 5.23 6.29
N LYS A 31 -14.46 5.12 5.00
CA LYS A 31 -14.39 3.85 4.28
C LYS A 31 -12.94 3.43 4.07
N ALA A 32 -12.67 2.15 4.27
CA ALA A 32 -11.37 1.56 3.95
C ALA A 32 -11.08 1.73 2.46
N ARG A 33 -9.79 1.84 2.13
CA ARG A 33 -9.35 1.67 0.75
C ARG A 33 -9.74 0.26 0.28
N GLY A 34 -10.27 0.17 -0.93
CA GLY A 34 -10.76 -1.09 -1.50
C GLY A 34 -9.63 -1.98 -2.00
N ILE A 35 -9.93 -3.24 -2.28
CA ILE A 35 -8.97 -4.17 -2.90
C ILE A 35 -8.47 -3.64 -4.26
N ASP A 36 -9.36 -2.97 -4.99
CA ASP A 36 -9.13 -2.39 -6.32
C ASP A 36 -8.57 -0.95 -6.29
N THR A 37 -8.19 -0.43 -5.12
CA THR A 37 -7.63 0.92 -5.02
C THR A 37 -6.30 1.03 -5.78
N GLU A 38 -6.23 1.87 -6.80
CA GLU A 38 -4.99 2.15 -7.52
C GLU A 38 -4.21 3.31 -6.87
N PHE A 39 -2.92 3.11 -6.64
CA PHE A 39 -2.00 4.18 -6.21
C PHE A 39 -1.34 4.86 -7.40
N TYR A 40 -1.15 6.18 -7.30
CA TYR A 40 -0.43 6.99 -8.27
C TYR A 40 0.61 7.89 -7.61
N MET A 41 1.58 8.36 -8.40
CA MET A 41 2.61 9.28 -7.92
C MET A 41 2.05 10.71 -7.87
N PRO A 42 2.35 11.48 -6.81
CA PRO A 42 2.00 12.89 -6.75
C PRO A 42 2.80 13.69 -7.80
N GLU A 43 2.20 14.79 -8.27
CA GLU A 43 2.87 15.71 -9.21
C GLU A 43 4.08 16.40 -8.57
N ASP A 44 3.95 16.86 -7.32
CA ASP A 44 5.04 17.43 -6.54
C ASP A 44 5.70 16.36 -5.65
N THR A 45 6.73 15.72 -6.19
CA THR A 45 7.49 14.69 -5.47
C THR A 45 8.35 15.23 -4.32
N GLU A 46 8.70 16.52 -4.34
CA GLU A 46 9.48 17.13 -3.25
C GLU A 46 8.58 17.35 -2.04
N ALA A 47 7.37 17.90 -2.24
CA ALA A 47 6.37 18.03 -1.17
C ALA A 47 5.87 16.68 -0.65
N ALA A 48 5.88 15.64 -1.50
CA ALA A 48 5.50 14.29 -1.12
C ALA A 48 6.65 13.44 -0.55
N THR A 49 7.84 14.01 -0.37
CA THR A 49 8.94 13.31 0.29
C THR A 49 8.62 13.13 1.77
N LEU A 50 8.63 11.89 2.24
CA LEU A 50 8.31 11.55 3.62
C LEU A 50 9.37 12.08 4.60
N THR A 51 8.89 12.66 5.70
CA THR A 51 9.70 12.92 6.90
C THR A 51 10.11 11.60 7.58
N GLU A 52 11.11 11.63 8.46
CA GLU A 52 11.52 10.44 9.22
C GLU A 52 10.37 9.85 10.06
N ALA A 53 9.53 10.71 10.64
CA ALA A 53 8.37 10.29 11.42
C ALA A 53 7.30 9.60 10.55
N GLU A 54 7.11 10.04 9.30
CA GLU A 54 6.18 9.40 8.38
C GLU A 54 6.77 8.13 7.77
N LYS A 55 8.09 8.09 7.50
CA LYS A 55 8.79 6.86 7.08
C LYS A 55 8.57 5.73 8.08
N ALA A 56 8.62 6.00 9.39
CA ALA A 56 8.32 5.02 10.43
C ALA A 56 6.90 4.42 10.37
N ARG A 57 5.99 5.05 9.61
CA ARG A 57 4.62 4.58 9.39
C ARG A 57 4.43 3.85 8.06
N THR A 58 5.50 3.61 7.31
CA THR A 58 5.48 3.02 5.95
C THR A 58 6.57 1.95 5.79
N THR A 59 6.38 1.04 4.83
CA THR A 59 7.35 0.00 4.43
C THR A 59 7.82 0.22 2.99
N ASN A 60 8.92 -0.40 2.58
CA ASN A 60 9.31 -0.44 1.15
C ASN A 60 8.60 -1.59 0.41
N GLU A 61 8.02 -2.49 1.16
CA GLU A 61 7.39 -3.73 0.74
C GLU A 61 5.88 -3.51 0.61
N PRO A 62 5.22 -4.11 -0.40
CA PRO A 62 3.79 -3.94 -0.60
C PRO A 62 2.97 -4.50 0.57
N ASP A 63 1.88 -3.80 0.91
CA ASP A 63 0.90 -4.26 1.88
C ASP A 63 0.31 -5.62 1.48
N TRP A 64 0.08 -6.48 2.45
CA TRP A 64 -0.54 -7.79 2.24
C TRP A 64 -2.06 -7.72 2.37
N LEU A 65 -2.76 -8.49 1.54
CA LEU A 65 -4.22 -8.60 1.62
C LEU A 65 -4.58 -9.75 2.55
N CYS A 66 -5.43 -9.49 3.55
CA CYS A 66 -5.94 -10.56 4.40
C CYS A 66 -6.94 -11.45 3.64
N GLU A 67 -6.63 -12.73 3.50
CA GLU A 67 -7.45 -13.74 2.79
C GLU A 67 -8.83 -13.99 3.44
N TYR A 68 -9.07 -13.46 4.65
CA TYR A 68 -10.31 -13.66 5.39
C TYR A 68 -11.25 -12.46 5.40
N CYS A 69 -10.74 -11.25 5.22
CA CYS A 69 -11.55 -10.03 5.37
C CYS A 69 -11.20 -8.90 4.40
N ASP A 70 -10.40 -9.21 3.38
CA ASP A 70 -10.01 -8.34 2.27
C ASP A 70 -9.46 -6.98 2.68
N THR A 71 -8.85 -6.93 3.87
CA THR A 71 -8.24 -5.71 4.39
C THR A 71 -6.76 -5.73 4.12
N TYR A 72 -6.24 -4.65 3.54
CA TYR A 72 -4.81 -4.45 3.39
C TYR A 72 -4.14 -4.17 4.74
N ASN A 73 -3.01 -4.82 4.97
CA ASN A 73 -2.20 -4.69 6.16
C ASN A 73 -0.76 -4.36 5.76
N ARG A 74 -0.09 -3.54 6.57
CA ARG A 74 1.31 -3.19 6.33
C ARG A 74 2.18 -4.43 6.22
N ALA A 75 3.22 -4.35 5.39
CA ALA A 75 4.10 -5.49 5.15
C ALA A 75 4.81 -6.00 6.42
N ASP A 76 4.98 -5.15 7.43
CA ASP A 76 5.70 -5.44 8.67
C ASP A 76 4.80 -5.79 9.86
N VAL A 77 3.50 -6.04 9.64
CA VAL A 77 2.60 -6.57 10.67
C VAL A 77 2.17 -8.00 10.35
N ASP A 78 2.29 -8.88 11.35
CA ASP A 78 1.99 -10.31 11.22
C ASP A 78 0.52 -10.67 11.48
N ILE A 79 -0.24 -9.76 12.06
CA ILE A 79 -1.64 -9.96 12.45
C ILE A 79 -2.51 -8.93 11.73
N CYS A 80 -3.62 -9.40 11.15
CA CYS A 80 -4.58 -8.52 10.52
C CYS A 80 -5.17 -7.57 11.55
N ARG A 81 -5.02 -6.26 11.31
CA ARG A 81 -5.50 -5.21 12.24
C ARG A 81 -7.03 -5.21 12.41
N LYS A 82 -7.76 -5.85 11.49
CA LYS A 82 -9.23 -5.87 11.48
C LYS A 82 -9.83 -7.15 12.04
N CYS A 83 -9.33 -8.33 11.65
CA CYS A 83 -9.93 -9.61 12.05
C CYS A 83 -9.03 -10.51 12.91
N GLY A 84 -7.75 -10.18 13.10
CA GLY A 84 -6.82 -10.99 13.89
C GLY A 84 -6.22 -12.22 13.18
N SER A 85 -6.58 -12.50 11.92
CA SER A 85 -5.94 -13.58 11.14
C SER A 85 -4.45 -13.30 10.91
N ARG A 86 -3.64 -14.36 10.76
CA ARG A 86 -2.18 -14.23 10.61
C ARG A 86 -1.78 -13.99 9.15
N ARG A 87 -0.71 -13.22 8.94
CA ARG A 87 -0.11 -12.95 7.62
C ARG A 87 0.18 -14.21 6.81
N LYS A 88 0.70 -15.25 7.49
CA LYS A 88 1.10 -16.53 6.89
C LYS A 88 -0.05 -17.28 6.21
N ASP A 89 -1.29 -16.97 6.61
CA ASP A 89 -2.50 -17.59 6.07
C ASP A 89 -3.04 -16.79 4.87
N SER A 90 -2.30 -15.79 4.39
CA SER A 90 -2.66 -14.98 3.23
C SER A 90 -1.60 -15.06 2.15
N LYS A 91 -2.01 -15.13 0.89
CA LYS A 91 -1.08 -15.31 -0.24
C LYS A 91 -0.73 -14.01 -0.94
N ASP A 92 -1.68 -13.08 -0.96
CA ASP A 92 -1.60 -11.92 -1.82
C ASP A 92 -1.04 -10.66 -1.15
N THR A 93 -0.49 -9.80 -2.00
CA THR A 93 -0.09 -8.43 -1.68
C THR A 93 -0.66 -7.50 -2.72
N TYR A 94 -0.66 -6.20 -2.43
CA TYR A 94 -1.02 -5.19 -3.43
C TYR A 94 -0.27 -5.41 -4.75
N GLY A 95 1.03 -5.68 -4.69
CA GLY A 95 1.86 -5.89 -5.88
C GLY A 95 1.52 -7.14 -6.69
N THR A 96 1.08 -8.23 -6.05
CA THR A 96 0.67 -9.46 -6.76
C THR A 96 -0.70 -9.30 -7.38
N LEU A 97 -1.66 -8.71 -6.66
CA LEU A 97 -3.04 -8.51 -7.12
C LEU A 97 -3.11 -7.56 -8.31
N HIS A 98 -2.41 -6.42 -8.21
CA HIS A 98 -2.37 -5.39 -9.24
C HIS A 98 -1.33 -5.66 -10.32
N LYS A 99 -0.79 -6.90 -10.36
CA LYS A 99 0.18 -7.36 -11.36
C LYS A 99 1.33 -6.38 -11.57
N LEU A 100 1.86 -5.80 -10.49
CA LEU A 100 3.05 -4.94 -10.51
C LEU A 100 4.34 -5.74 -10.79
N THR A 101 4.21 -6.88 -11.46
CA THR A 101 5.26 -7.85 -11.72
C THR A 101 6.33 -7.22 -12.61
N GLY A 102 7.54 -7.07 -12.05
CA GLY A 102 8.78 -6.98 -12.82
C GLY A 102 9.20 -5.63 -13.38
N LEU A 103 8.49 -4.53 -13.11
CA LEU A 103 8.96 -3.17 -13.47
C LEU A 103 9.66 -2.43 -12.31
N PHE A 104 9.30 -2.71 -11.06
CA PHE A 104 9.89 -2.04 -9.87
C PHE A 104 10.77 -2.95 -8.99
N PHE A 105 10.63 -4.27 -9.11
CA PHE A 105 11.51 -5.23 -8.46
C PHE A 105 12.41 -5.81 -9.54
N GLY A 106 13.70 -5.45 -9.49
CA GLY A 106 14.69 -5.78 -10.51
C GLY A 106 14.52 -7.18 -11.06
N LYS A 107 14.49 -7.28 -12.39
CA LYS A 107 14.50 -8.55 -13.13
C LYS A 107 15.58 -9.44 -12.52
N LYS A 108 15.19 -10.47 -11.75
CA LYS A 108 16.09 -11.61 -11.55
C LYS A 108 16.19 -12.28 -12.91
N ASN A 109 17.33 -12.12 -13.56
CA ASN A 109 17.69 -12.88 -14.75
C ASN A 109 17.40 -14.35 -14.47
N LYS A 110 16.45 -14.93 -15.21
CA LYS A 110 16.39 -16.38 -15.38
C LYS A 110 17.50 -16.73 -16.36
N GLU A 111 18.65 -17.14 -15.84
CA GLU A 111 19.59 -17.92 -16.64
C GLU A 111 19.16 -19.38 -16.63
N GLN A 112 19.43 -20.00 -17.78
CA GLN A 112 19.02 -21.33 -18.23
C GLN A 112 19.75 -22.44 -17.46
#